data_AF-A0A9W8D3Y5-F1
#
_entry.id   AF-A0A9W8D3Y5-F1
#
_cell.length_a   1.000
_cell.length_b   1.000
_cell.length_c   1.000
_cell.angle_alpha   90.00
_cell.angle_beta   90.00
_cell.angle_gamma   90.00
#
_symmetry.space_group_name_H-M   'P 1'
#
loop_
_entity.id
_entity.type
_entity.pdbx_description
1 polymer ?
#
loop_
_entity_poly.entity_id
_entity_poly.type
_entity_poly.pdbx_seq_one_letter_code
_entity_poly.pdbx_strand_id
1 'polypeptide(L)'
;MENQYAIEPNSNTFAVLIGGFVNNGMQNVALALMQEMLRNGYTIHGMLLSSYLSDEDIRKIENMAKDVVNKGEDNVELASMLLGEVKSAEDNISAITGDSAEQESVEHAPVTLDELAGISNKTGAYERQQLNSTNVAGIMQLKSTLESLYLNELHGYNLQVRLENDTYDAALARYREINEKRNDPLLSANTSALRRLSASWLPKLESMIEEEQQRCQVAMEGHSDKDRLKYGRYFVQLDASKMATVTILETLRLNATSNGLHSQSERQNLLNQKASGGVFASTLVTKLSKAIHNEIRFEQMKKRTNRHVFGHRLSLARLATSGKLFNMAVRRAKMREHREHSADLFLDEWGLDTRIRIGSLLVSMLLESARIPERRDGEAEHMVPAFHHKLEFLNGRRHGLVYPSSTLRELFKSDSSSHAVTARHLPMLVPPRPWMTYNSGGYLTRDEPCMRINDGSEQLRLLKHASNEDRLSTVLAGLDALGMTRWAINRPVFEAIRKVWNAGREIAEIPASTYNEPEPVKPADYDENPKARIKHHLETREWMNGRANQHSQRCDCNYKIEIAQAFMNHPMYFPHNMDFRGRAYPIPPHFNHLGNDMCRGLLT
;
A
#
# COMPACT_ATOMS: atom_id res chain seq x y z
N MET A 1 -8.67 2.09 -38.03
CA MET A 1 -7.90 2.80 -36.99
C MET A 1 -6.41 2.76 -37.29
N GLU A 2 -5.85 1.61 -37.69
CA GLU A 2 -4.44 1.45 -38.11
C GLU A 2 -3.96 2.54 -39.09
N ASN A 3 -4.62 2.70 -40.23
CA ASN A 3 -4.21 3.68 -41.25
C ASN A 3 -4.36 5.15 -40.84
N GLN A 4 -5.16 5.45 -39.81
CA GLN A 4 -5.51 6.83 -39.44
C GLN A 4 -4.81 7.30 -38.16
N TYR A 5 -4.47 6.38 -37.27
CA TYR A 5 -3.86 6.67 -35.96
C TYR A 5 -2.55 5.90 -35.71
N ALA A 6 -2.09 5.05 -36.64
CA ALA A 6 -0.90 4.21 -36.49
C ALA A 6 -0.91 3.33 -35.22
N ILE A 7 -2.10 2.87 -34.82
CA ILE A 7 -2.29 1.98 -33.66
C ILE A 7 -2.40 0.55 -34.19
N GLU A 8 -1.46 -0.30 -33.82
CA GLU A 8 -1.52 -1.75 -34.08
C GLU A 8 -2.42 -2.43 -33.03
N PRO A 9 -3.39 -3.27 -33.44
CA PRO A 9 -4.27 -3.98 -32.51
C PRO A 9 -3.47 -5.02 -31.73
N ASN A 10 -3.75 -5.15 -30.43
CA ASN A 10 -3.17 -6.16 -29.54
C ASN A 10 -4.25 -7.01 -28.85
N SER A 11 -3.85 -7.98 -28.02
CA SER A 11 -4.79 -8.83 -27.26
C SER A 11 -5.83 -8.03 -26.47
N ASN A 12 -5.47 -6.87 -25.90
CA ASN A 12 -6.40 -6.00 -25.18
C ASN A 12 -7.39 -5.31 -26.12
N THR A 13 -6.97 -4.90 -27.33
CA THR A 13 -7.86 -4.36 -28.36
C THR A 13 -8.95 -5.38 -28.71
N PHE A 14 -8.56 -6.63 -28.99
CA PHE A 14 -9.51 -7.69 -29.29
C PHE A 14 -10.41 -8.03 -28.10
N ALA A 15 -9.86 -8.10 -26.88
CA ALA A 15 -10.64 -8.34 -25.67
C ALA A 15 -11.74 -7.27 -25.46
N VAL A 16 -11.42 -5.99 -25.64
CA VAL A 16 -12.40 -4.90 -25.54
C VAL A 16 -13.49 -5.02 -26.60
N LEU A 17 -13.11 -5.27 -27.86
CA LEU A 17 -14.07 -5.39 -28.96
C LEU A 17 -14.97 -6.61 -28.77
N ILE A 18 -14.38 -7.79 -28.55
CA ILE A 18 -15.09 -9.05 -28.37
C ILE A 18 -16.03 -8.97 -27.17
N GLY A 19 -15.56 -8.52 -26.01
CA GLY A 19 -16.39 -8.33 -24.82
C GLY A 19 -17.54 -7.37 -25.09
N GLY A 20 -17.27 -6.26 -25.79
CA GLY A 20 -18.29 -5.29 -26.21
C GLY A 20 -19.36 -5.88 -27.14
N PHE A 21 -18.96 -6.63 -28.18
CA PHE A 21 -19.90 -7.24 -29.11
C PHE A 21 -20.73 -8.36 -28.48
N VAL A 22 -20.12 -9.18 -27.61
CA VAL A 22 -20.84 -10.21 -26.84
C VAL A 22 -21.86 -9.58 -25.91
N ASN A 23 -21.51 -8.50 -25.21
CA ASN A 23 -22.43 -7.78 -24.33
C ASN A 23 -23.62 -7.15 -25.06
N ASN A 24 -23.46 -6.81 -26.34
CA ASN A 24 -24.53 -6.29 -27.19
C ASN A 24 -25.29 -7.38 -27.97
N GLY A 25 -25.05 -8.67 -27.68
CA GLY A 25 -25.73 -9.79 -28.32
C GLY A 25 -25.27 -10.09 -29.76
N MET A 26 -24.18 -9.47 -30.22
CA MET A 26 -23.63 -9.66 -31.57
C MET A 26 -22.60 -10.80 -31.62
N GLN A 27 -23.05 -12.02 -31.36
CA GLN A 27 -22.19 -13.21 -31.23
C GLN A 27 -21.37 -13.51 -32.50
N ASN A 28 -21.98 -13.40 -33.69
CA ASN A 28 -21.31 -13.68 -34.96
C ASN A 28 -20.11 -12.75 -35.21
N VAL A 29 -20.24 -11.47 -34.82
CA VAL A 29 -19.17 -10.47 -34.96
C VAL A 29 -18.03 -10.79 -33.98
N ALA A 30 -18.38 -11.18 -32.75
CA ALA A 30 -17.39 -11.58 -31.75
C ALA A 30 -16.57 -12.80 -32.20
N LEU A 31 -17.21 -13.82 -32.80
CA LEU A 31 -16.53 -14.99 -33.36
C LEU A 31 -15.61 -14.62 -34.53
N ALA A 32 -16.06 -13.76 -35.44
CA ALA A 32 -15.22 -13.27 -36.55
C ALA A 32 -13.97 -12.52 -36.03
N LEU A 33 -14.15 -11.67 -35.00
CA LEU A 33 -13.04 -10.97 -34.36
C LEU A 33 -12.08 -11.91 -33.63
N MET A 34 -12.57 -13.00 -33.02
CA MET A 34 -11.68 -14.02 -32.44
C MET A 34 -10.85 -14.75 -33.51
N GLN A 35 -11.42 -15.02 -34.69
CA GLN A 35 -10.66 -15.60 -35.79
C GLN A 35 -9.60 -14.64 -36.32
N GLU A 36 -9.95 -13.37 -36.47
CA GLU A 36 -9.02 -12.31 -36.85
C GLU A 36 -7.89 -12.18 -35.83
N MET A 37 -8.21 -12.22 -34.54
CA MET A 37 -7.22 -12.22 -33.45
C MET A 37 -6.20 -13.37 -33.61
N LEU A 38 -6.68 -14.60 -33.83
CA LEU A 38 -5.81 -15.76 -34.03
C LEU A 38 -4.96 -15.66 -35.31
N ARG A 39 -5.53 -15.12 -36.41
CA ARG A 39 -4.78 -14.90 -37.67
C ARG A 39 -3.65 -13.88 -37.52
N ASN A 40 -3.84 -12.88 -36.65
CA ASN A 40 -2.83 -11.89 -36.32
C ASN A 40 -1.79 -12.41 -35.30
N GLY A 41 -1.86 -13.68 -34.90
CA GLY A 41 -0.89 -14.32 -33.99
C GLY A 41 -1.17 -14.12 -32.50
N TYR A 42 -2.30 -13.52 -32.13
CA TYR A 42 -2.73 -13.38 -30.74
C TYR A 42 -3.47 -14.62 -30.27
N THR A 43 -3.47 -14.89 -28.96
CA THR A 43 -4.02 -16.13 -28.39
C THR A 43 -5.29 -15.90 -27.60
N ILE A 44 -6.16 -16.92 -27.51
CA ILE A 44 -7.34 -16.90 -26.63
C ILE A 44 -6.91 -16.74 -25.18
N HIS A 45 -5.85 -17.44 -24.77
CA HIS A 45 -5.24 -17.27 -23.45
C HIS A 45 -4.93 -15.80 -23.17
N GLY A 46 -4.29 -15.12 -24.12
CA GLY A 46 -3.96 -13.72 -23.99
C GLY A 46 -5.16 -12.79 -23.86
N MET A 47 -6.22 -13.05 -24.63
CA MET A 47 -7.50 -12.36 -24.48
C MET A 47 -8.08 -12.55 -23.08
N LEU A 48 -8.10 -13.79 -22.57
CA LEU A 48 -8.59 -14.11 -21.22
C LEU A 48 -7.74 -13.48 -20.11
N LEU A 49 -6.48 -13.15 -20.37
CA LEU A 49 -5.61 -12.42 -19.45
C LEU A 49 -5.77 -10.89 -19.53
N SER A 50 -6.71 -10.40 -20.33
CA SER A 50 -7.00 -8.98 -20.42
C SER A 50 -7.73 -8.47 -19.16
N SER A 51 -7.22 -7.40 -18.56
CA SER A 51 -7.90 -6.69 -17.47
C SER A 51 -9.17 -5.94 -17.90
N TYR A 52 -9.46 -5.92 -19.20
CA TYR A 52 -10.66 -5.29 -19.76
C TYR A 52 -11.88 -6.21 -19.81
N LEU A 53 -11.67 -7.52 -19.65
CA LEU A 53 -12.76 -8.49 -19.50
C LEU A 53 -13.03 -8.73 -18.02
N SER A 54 -14.27 -8.54 -17.59
CA SER A 54 -14.74 -8.98 -16.28
C SER A 54 -15.08 -10.48 -16.28
N ASP A 55 -15.19 -11.10 -15.10
CA ASP A 55 -15.70 -12.47 -14.98
C ASP A 55 -17.10 -12.63 -15.60
N GLU A 56 -17.93 -11.58 -15.64
CA GLU A 56 -19.23 -11.62 -16.31
C GLU A 56 -19.08 -11.67 -17.84
N ASP A 57 -18.18 -10.87 -18.40
CA ASP A 57 -17.89 -10.88 -19.83
C ASP A 57 -17.38 -12.25 -20.27
N ILE A 58 -16.47 -12.84 -19.47
CA ILE A 58 -15.92 -14.18 -19.73
C ILE A 58 -17.02 -15.24 -19.66
N ARG A 59 -17.94 -15.19 -18.69
CA ARG A 59 -19.10 -16.09 -18.63
C ARG A 59 -20.00 -15.96 -19.86
N LYS A 60 -20.23 -14.74 -20.36
CA LYS A 60 -21.03 -14.53 -21.58
C LYS A 60 -20.31 -15.08 -22.82
N ILE A 61 -18.99 -14.89 -22.90
CA ILE A 61 -18.16 -15.45 -23.97
C ILE A 61 -18.17 -16.99 -23.92
N GLU A 62 -18.09 -17.58 -22.73
CA GLU A 62 -18.16 -19.02 -22.50
C GLU A 62 -19.53 -19.59 -22.91
N ASN A 63 -20.63 -18.93 -22.53
CA ASN A 63 -21.98 -19.32 -22.93
C ASN A 63 -22.17 -19.25 -24.45
N MET A 64 -21.66 -18.20 -25.10
CA MET A 64 -21.64 -18.11 -26.56
C MET A 64 -20.91 -19.30 -27.20
N ALA A 65 -19.75 -19.69 -26.66
CA ALA A 65 -19.01 -20.84 -27.18
C ALA A 65 -19.76 -22.18 -26.96
N LYS A 66 -20.42 -22.36 -25.81
CA LYS A 66 -21.30 -23.52 -25.57
C LYS A 66 -22.45 -23.59 -26.57
N ASP A 67 -23.07 -22.45 -26.89
CA ASP A 67 -24.16 -22.38 -27.85
C ASP A 67 -23.71 -22.80 -29.26
N VAL A 68 -22.53 -22.35 -29.69
CA VAL A 68 -21.94 -22.72 -31.00
C VAL A 68 -21.68 -24.22 -31.08
N VAL A 69 -21.10 -24.82 -30.02
CA VAL A 69 -20.84 -26.26 -29.96
C VAL A 69 -22.15 -27.07 -29.96
N ASN A 70 -23.14 -26.63 -29.19
CA ASN A 70 -24.43 -27.32 -29.08
C ASN A 70 -25.26 -27.27 -30.36
N LYS A 71 -25.18 -26.17 -31.11
CA LYS A 71 -25.92 -25.99 -32.38
C LYS A 71 -25.21 -26.62 -33.58
N GLY A 72 -23.94 -27.01 -33.45
CA GLY A 72 -23.15 -27.58 -34.55
C GLY A 72 -22.91 -26.58 -35.69
N GLU A 73 -22.83 -25.29 -35.37
CA GLU A 73 -22.63 -24.21 -36.33
C GLU A 73 -21.16 -24.16 -36.81
N ASP A 74 -20.88 -23.38 -37.86
CA ASP A 74 -19.49 -23.06 -38.24
C ASP A 74 -18.74 -22.51 -37.01
N ASN A 75 -17.46 -22.88 -36.86
CA ASN A 75 -16.54 -22.49 -35.76
C ASN A 75 -16.55 -23.37 -34.48
N VAL A 76 -17.05 -24.61 -34.54
CA VAL A 76 -16.98 -25.58 -33.39
C VAL A 76 -15.56 -25.75 -32.84
N GLU A 77 -14.54 -25.79 -33.69
CA GLU A 77 -13.14 -25.97 -33.26
C GLU A 77 -12.66 -24.78 -32.41
N LEU A 78 -12.93 -23.55 -32.86
CA LEU A 78 -12.62 -22.33 -32.13
C LEU A 78 -13.35 -22.27 -30.79
N ALA A 79 -14.64 -22.60 -30.78
CA ALA A 79 -15.45 -22.63 -29.56
C ALA A 79 -14.93 -23.68 -28.57
N SER A 80 -14.49 -24.85 -29.06
CA SER A 80 -13.91 -25.91 -28.24
C SER A 80 -12.55 -25.50 -27.65
N MET A 81 -11.70 -24.81 -28.42
CA MET A 81 -10.45 -24.23 -27.92
C MET A 81 -10.71 -23.21 -26.80
N LEU A 82 -11.71 -22.33 -26.98
CA LEU A 82 -12.06 -21.34 -25.97
C LEU A 82 -12.54 -21.99 -24.66
N LEU A 83 -13.43 -22.99 -24.75
CA LEU A 83 -13.90 -23.73 -23.58
C LEU A 83 -12.77 -24.48 -22.87
N GLY A 84 -11.83 -25.04 -23.63
CA GLY A 84 -10.63 -25.69 -23.10
C GLY A 84 -9.74 -24.73 -22.31
N GLU A 85 -9.48 -23.54 -22.85
CA GLU A 85 -8.66 -22.52 -22.19
C GLU A 85 -9.34 -21.94 -20.94
N VAL A 86 -10.64 -21.66 -21.00
CA VAL A 86 -11.41 -21.18 -19.83
C VAL A 86 -11.37 -22.23 -18.72
N LYS A 87 -11.64 -23.50 -19.05
CA LYS A 87 -11.61 -24.61 -18.08
C LYS A 87 -10.22 -24.81 -17.49
N SER A 88 -9.18 -24.83 -18.32
CA SER A 88 -7.78 -24.93 -17.86
C SER A 88 -7.43 -23.81 -16.88
N ALA A 89 -7.86 -22.58 -17.15
CA ALA A 89 -7.60 -21.46 -16.26
C ALA A 89 -8.43 -21.53 -14.96
N GLU A 90 -9.67 -22.02 -15.00
CA GLU A 90 -10.48 -22.27 -13.79
C GLU A 90 -9.91 -23.40 -12.91
N ASP A 91 -9.48 -24.50 -13.53
CA ASP A 91 -8.86 -25.63 -12.85
C ASP A 91 -7.56 -25.18 -12.15
N ASN A 92 -6.76 -24.35 -12.83
CA ASN A 92 -5.57 -23.75 -12.22
C ASN A 92 -5.91 -22.85 -11.03
N ILE A 93 -6.94 -22.01 -11.12
CA ILE A 93 -7.35 -21.15 -9.99
C ILE A 93 -7.79 -22.00 -8.80
N SER A 94 -8.67 -22.98 -9.03
CA SER A 94 -9.20 -23.85 -7.97
C SER A 94 -8.12 -24.72 -7.32
N ALA A 95 -7.14 -25.20 -8.08
CA ALA A 95 -5.97 -25.90 -7.54
C ALA A 95 -5.06 -24.97 -6.68
N ILE A 96 -5.20 -23.66 -6.81
CA ILE A 96 -4.42 -22.70 -6.03
C ILE A 96 -5.21 -22.09 -4.85
N THR A 97 -6.52 -21.93 -4.99
CA THR A 97 -7.41 -21.38 -3.97
C THR A 97 -8.07 -22.43 -3.08
N GLY A 98 -8.08 -23.70 -3.50
CA GLY A 98 -8.59 -24.81 -2.71
C GLY A 98 -7.72 -25.04 -1.46
N ASP A 99 -8.39 -25.33 -0.34
CA ASP A 99 -7.81 -25.61 1.00
C ASP A 99 -6.94 -26.89 1.05
N SER A 100 -6.54 -27.43 -0.09
CA SER A 100 -5.57 -28.51 -0.21
C SER A 100 -4.14 -27.99 0.00
N ALA A 101 -3.90 -27.32 1.13
CA ALA A 101 -2.56 -27.05 1.64
C ALA A 101 -1.92 -28.30 2.29
N GLU A 102 -2.46 -29.49 2.02
CA GLU A 102 -1.80 -30.75 2.31
C GLU A 102 -1.01 -31.21 1.08
N GLN A 103 0.30 -31.28 1.25
CA GLN A 103 1.27 -32.02 0.42
C GLN A 103 1.67 -31.42 -0.94
N GLU A 104 2.43 -30.33 -0.93
CA GLU A 104 3.50 -30.16 -1.91
C GLU A 104 4.81 -29.81 -1.19
N SER A 105 5.49 -30.85 -0.70
CA SER A 105 6.88 -30.78 -0.27
C SER A 105 7.75 -30.53 -1.51
N VAL A 106 8.22 -29.31 -1.69
CA VAL A 106 9.26 -28.99 -2.68
C VAL A 106 10.55 -29.68 -2.24
N GLU A 107 11.00 -30.67 -3.01
CA GLU A 107 12.28 -31.35 -2.84
C GLU A 107 13.45 -30.35 -2.93
N HIS A 108 13.93 -29.90 -1.78
CA HIS A 108 15.32 -29.50 -1.60
C HIS A 108 16.06 -30.63 -0.87
N ALA A 109 17.33 -30.84 -1.25
CA ALA A 109 18.18 -31.95 -0.83
C ALA A 109 18.00 -32.34 0.65
N PRO A 110 17.89 -33.65 0.97
CA PRO A 110 17.47 -34.09 2.29
C PRO A 110 18.56 -33.78 3.32
N VAL A 111 18.29 -32.78 4.15
CA VAL A 111 18.72 -32.84 5.56
C VAL A 111 17.90 -33.97 6.18
N THR A 112 18.58 -34.96 6.77
CA THR A 112 17.96 -36.18 7.30
C THR A 112 16.85 -35.86 8.30
N LEU A 113 15.68 -36.49 8.12
CA LEU A 113 14.47 -36.29 8.93
C LEU A 113 14.69 -36.47 10.45
N ASP A 114 15.70 -37.23 10.87
CA ASP A 114 16.01 -37.44 12.30
C ASP A 114 16.56 -36.17 12.98
N GLU A 115 17.19 -35.24 12.26
CA GLU A 115 17.68 -33.98 12.84
C GLU A 115 16.56 -32.92 13.00
N LEU A 116 15.52 -32.98 12.16
CA LEU A 116 14.35 -32.09 12.22
C LEU A 116 13.25 -32.64 13.16
N ALA A 117 13.11 -33.96 13.27
CA ALA A 117 12.13 -34.62 14.13
C ALA A 117 12.39 -34.39 15.63
N GLY A 118 13.66 -34.19 16.02
CA GLY A 118 14.03 -33.82 17.39
C GLY A 118 13.61 -32.39 17.79
N ILE A 119 13.35 -31.51 16.82
CA ILE A 119 12.99 -30.09 17.04
C ILE A 119 11.47 -29.86 16.88
N SER A 120 10.84 -30.54 15.93
CA SER A 120 9.41 -30.38 15.60
C SER A 120 8.47 -30.87 16.72
N ASN A 121 8.83 -31.93 17.44
CA ASN A 121 7.96 -32.55 18.46
C ASN A 121 7.88 -31.77 19.80
N LYS A 122 8.40 -30.54 19.88
CA LYS A 122 8.31 -29.67 21.08
C LYS A 122 7.59 -28.34 20.86
N THR A 123 7.22 -27.97 19.64
CA THR A 123 6.58 -26.66 19.41
C THR A 123 5.09 -26.80 19.16
N GLY A 124 4.29 -26.71 20.23
CA GLY A 124 2.89 -26.30 20.08
C GLY A 124 2.80 -24.99 19.29
N ALA A 125 1.65 -24.75 18.66
CA ALA A 125 1.34 -23.44 18.07
C ALA A 125 1.65 -22.35 19.11
N TYR A 126 2.40 -21.31 18.71
CA TYR A 126 2.75 -20.25 19.64
C TYR A 126 1.46 -19.57 20.08
N GLU A 127 1.15 -19.64 21.37
CA GLU A 127 0.04 -18.91 21.97
C GLU A 127 0.40 -17.44 22.07
N ARG A 128 -0.49 -16.57 21.60
CA ARG A 128 -0.28 -15.13 21.64
C ARG A 128 -0.15 -14.68 23.10
N GLN A 129 0.96 -14.03 23.40
CA GLN A 129 1.25 -13.51 24.73
C GLN A 129 1.14 -11.99 24.77
N GLN A 130 0.83 -11.44 25.95
CA GLN A 130 0.67 -10.01 26.12
C GLN A 130 1.99 -9.24 25.87
N LEU A 131 1.90 -8.19 25.06
CA LEU A 131 2.93 -7.18 24.87
C LEU A 131 2.51 -5.88 25.55
N ASN A 132 3.44 -5.22 26.24
CA ASN A 132 3.28 -3.86 26.72
C ASN A 132 3.45 -2.87 25.55
N SER A 133 2.56 -2.97 24.57
CA SER A 133 2.56 -2.13 23.37
C SER A 133 2.40 -0.66 23.77
N THR A 134 3.08 0.23 23.06
CA THR A 134 2.79 1.65 23.13
C THR A 134 1.41 1.94 22.52
N ASN A 135 0.62 2.78 23.17
CA ASN A 135 -0.74 3.16 22.73
C ASN A 135 -0.73 4.22 21.62
N VAL A 136 0.26 4.18 20.75
CA VAL A 136 0.41 5.16 19.68
C VAL A 136 -0.38 4.67 18.46
N ALA A 137 -1.06 5.57 17.76
CA ALA A 137 -2.10 5.15 16.82
C ALA A 137 -1.67 4.32 15.63
N GLY A 138 -0.43 4.45 15.19
CA GLY A 138 0.15 3.61 14.15
C GLY A 138 0.37 2.18 14.57
N ILE A 139 0.85 1.98 15.80
CA ILE A 139 0.93 0.64 16.38
C ILE A 139 -0.46 0.04 16.50
N MET A 140 -1.45 0.82 16.92
CA MET A 140 -2.83 0.35 16.96
C MET A 140 -3.40 0.03 15.57
N GLN A 141 -3.10 0.83 14.55
CA GLN A 141 -3.50 0.56 13.17
C GLN A 141 -2.83 -0.71 12.63
N LEU A 142 -1.52 -0.85 12.86
CA LEU A 142 -0.75 -2.05 12.57
C LEU A 142 -1.39 -3.26 13.23
N LYS A 143 -1.66 -3.21 14.54
CA LYS A 143 -2.27 -4.33 15.29
C LYS A 143 -3.57 -4.78 14.66
N SER A 144 -4.41 -3.85 14.22
CA SER A 144 -5.61 -4.24 13.48
C SER A 144 -5.32 -4.85 12.12
N THR A 145 -4.39 -4.31 11.33
CA THR A 145 -4.06 -4.96 10.05
C THR A 145 -3.55 -6.38 10.29
N LEU A 146 -2.77 -6.58 11.35
CA LEU A 146 -2.30 -7.89 11.80
C LEU A 146 -3.38 -8.76 12.45
N GLU A 147 -4.54 -8.21 12.83
CA GLU A 147 -5.65 -9.03 13.37
C GLU A 147 -6.15 -10.05 12.35
N SER A 148 -6.09 -9.71 11.06
CA SER A 148 -6.42 -10.61 9.97
C SER A 148 -5.63 -11.92 10.00
N LEU A 149 -4.39 -11.90 10.51
CA LEU A 149 -3.53 -13.08 10.62
C LEU A 149 -3.98 -14.06 11.71
N TYR A 150 -4.76 -13.61 12.68
CA TYR A 150 -5.27 -14.47 13.76
C TYR A 150 -6.65 -15.07 13.44
N LEU A 151 -7.29 -14.65 12.36
CA LEU A 151 -8.58 -15.18 11.94
C LEU A 151 -8.33 -16.48 11.15
N ASN A 152 -8.69 -17.62 11.75
CA ASN A 152 -8.50 -18.97 11.18
C ASN A 152 -9.36 -19.27 9.93
N GLU A 153 -9.98 -18.26 9.31
CA GLU A 153 -10.92 -18.43 8.20
C GLU A 153 -10.23 -18.52 6.84
N LEU A 154 -8.99 -18.03 6.72
CA LEU A 154 -8.28 -17.92 5.44
C LEU A 154 -6.83 -18.37 5.58
N HIS A 155 -6.35 -19.13 4.60
CA HIS A 155 -4.96 -19.62 4.54
C HIS A 155 -4.23 -19.17 3.27
N GLY A 156 -2.90 -19.19 3.33
CA GLY A 156 -2.01 -19.00 2.17
C GLY A 156 -2.26 -17.69 1.40
N TYR A 157 -2.54 -17.81 0.11
CA TYR A 157 -2.69 -16.68 -0.80
C TYR A 157 -3.92 -15.81 -0.50
N ASN A 158 -5.04 -16.40 -0.06
CA ASN A 158 -6.24 -15.63 0.28
C ASN A 158 -5.99 -14.74 1.51
N LEU A 159 -5.27 -15.27 2.50
CA LEU A 159 -4.85 -14.49 3.67
C LEU A 159 -3.87 -13.36 3.28
N GLN A 160 -2.93 -13.62 2.37
CA GLN A 160 -2.02 -12.59 1.85
C GLN A 160 -2.79 -11.45 1.14
N VAL A 161 -3.75 -11.79 0.27
CA VAL A 161 -4.57 -10.80 -0.42
C VAL A 161 -5.32 -9.93 0.58
N ARG A 162 -5.93 -10.54 1.60
CA ARG A 162 -6.61 -9.81 2.67
C ARG A 162 -5.65 -8.87 3.42
N LEU A 163 -4.47 -9.37 3.79
CA LEU A 163 -3.43 -8.57 4.46
C LEU A 163 -2.99 -7.35 3.64
N GLU A 164 -2.86 -7.50 2.32
CA GLU A 164 -2.53 -6.37 1.42
C GLU A 164 -3.68 -5.35 1.34
N ASN A 165 -4.93 -5.80 1.45
CA ASN A 165 -6.13 -5.02 1.16
C ASN A 165 -6.74 -4.31 2.38
N ASP A 166 -6.59 -4.85 3.59
CA ASP A 166 -7.34 -4.45 4.78
C ASP A 166 -6.99 -3.05 5.34
N THR A 167 -6.00 -2.33 4.79
CA THR A 167 -5.47 -1.13 5.47
C THR A 167 -6.44 0.06 5.57
N TYR A 168 -7.17 0.38 4.50
CA TYR A 168 -8.12 1.50 4.49
C TYR A 168 -9.52 1.06 4.90
N ASP A 169 -9.92 -0.16 4.49
CA ASP A 169 -11.22 -0.72 4.85
C ASP A 169 -11.34 -0.94 6.37
N ALA A 170 -10.27 -1.43 7.03
CA ALA A 170 -10.26 -1.56 8.49
C ALA A 170 -10.23 -0.19 9.21
N ALA A 171 -9.57 0.82 8.62
CA ALA A 171 -9.58 2.17 9.19
C ALA A 171 -10.96 2.82 9.08
N LEU A 172 -11.63 2.65 7.93
CA LEU A 172 -13.00 3.12 7.70
C LEU A 172 -13.99 2.45 8.66
N ALA A 173 -13.94 1.12 8.81
CA ALA A 173 -14.81 0.38 9.73
C ALA A 173 -14.67 0.88 11.18
N ARG A 174 -13.44 1.15 11.63
CA ARG A 174 -13.18 1.75 12.94
C ARG A 174 -13.73 3.16 13.09
N TYR A 175 -13.54 4.02 12.10
CA TYR A 175 -14.06 5.38 12.17
C TYR A 175 -15.59 5.38 12.28
N ARG A 176 -16.26 4.46 11.58
CA ARG A 176 -17.70 4.23 11.72
C ARG A 176 -18.07 3.76 13.13
N GLU A 177 -17.39 2.74 13.65
CA GLU A 177 -17.64 2.24 15.01
C GLU A 177 -17.45 3.34 16.08
N ILE A 178 -16.39 4.15 15.97
CA ILE A 178 -16.12 5.26 16.89
C ILE A 178 -17.22 6.33 16.81
N ASN A 179 -17.73 6.62 15.62
CA ASN A 179 -18.80 7.59 15.44
C ASN A 179 -20.14 7.07 15.95
N GLU A 180 -20.45 5.78 15.73
CA GLU A 180 -21.68 5.13 16.21
C GLU A 180 -21.70 5.02 17.73
N LYS A 181 -20.58 4.60 18.33
CA LYS A 181 -20.42 4.39 19.78
C LYS A 181 -19.75 5.58 20.48
N ARG A 182 -19.91 6.79 19.96
CA ARG A 182 -19.23 8.01 20.47
C ARG A 182 -19.49 8.29 21.94
N ASN A 183 -20.65 7.87 22.45
CA ASN A 183 -21.07 8.04 23.85
C ASN A 183 -20.67 6.86 24.76
N ASP A 184 -20.02 5.83 24.23
CA ASP A 184 -19.57 4.67 25.01
C ASP A 184 -18.30 5.05 25.82
N PRO A 185 -18.35 5.06 27.16
CA PRO A 185 -17.22 5.42 28.00
C PRO A 185 -16.03 4.47 27.82
N LEU A 186 -16.30 3.18 27.56
CA LEU A 186 -15.28 2.13 27.44
C LEU A 186 -14.48 2.30 26.13
N LEU A 187 -15.18 2.56 25.04
CA LEU A 187 -14.56 2.82 23.74
C LEU A 187 -13.79 4.15 23.74
N SER A 188 -14.34 5.17 24.40
CA SER A 188 -13.69 6.47 24.54
C SER A 188 -12.40 6.36 25.35
N ALA A 189 -12.39 5.61 26.45
CA ALA A 189 -11.19 5.41 27.27
C ALA A 189 -10.06 4.67 26.53
N ASN A 190 -10.40 3.73 25.67
CA ASN A 190 -9.43 2.89 24.94
C ASN A 190 -8.98 3.48 23.59
N THR A 191 -9.55 4.60 23.16
CA THR A 191 -9.24 5.24 21.87
C THR A 191 -8.37 6.48 22.06
N SER A 192 -7.35 6.67 21.22
CA SER A 192 -6.54 7.91 21.24
C SER A 192 -7.38 9.14 20.86
N ALA A 193 -7.13 10.29 21.49
CA ALA A 193 -7.85 11.53 21.22
C ALA A 193 -7.80 11.93 19.74
N LEU A 194 -6.62 11.81 19.10
CA LEU A 194 -6.46 12.12 17.68
C LEU A 194 -7.31 11.21 16.78
N ARG A 195 -7.55 9.94 17.16
CA ARG A 195 -8.41 9.03 16.39
C ARG A 195 -9.88 9.41 16.51
N ARG A 196 -10.36 9.79 17.70
CA ARG A 196 -11.73 10.30 17.87
C ARG A 196 -11.96 11.55 17.03
N LEU A 197 -10.98 12.47 17.00
CA LEU A 197 -11.04 13.66 16.16
C LEU A 197 -11.07 13.31 14.68
N SER A 198 -10.18 12.41 14.23
CA SER A 198 -10.13 11.95 12.84
C SER A 198 -11.45 11.31 12.40
N ALA A 199 -12.04 10.45 13.25
CA ALA A 199 -13.35 9.86 13.01
C ALA A 199 -14.44 10.93 12.91
N SER A 200 -14.39 11.97 13.76
CA SER A 200 -15.38 13.04 13.75
C SER A 200 -15.37 13.90 12.47
N TRP A 201 -14.24 13.95 11.74
CA TRP A 201 -14.14 14.68 10.48
C TRP A 201 -14.75 13.90 9.30
N LEU A 202 -14.81 12.58 9.40
CA LEU A 202 -15.22 11.69 8.32
C LEU A 202 -16.61 12.03 7.74
N PRO A 203 -17.69 12.18 8.54
CA PRO A 203 -19.04 12.38 7.98
C PRO A 203 -19.17 13.68 7.18
N LYS A 204 -18.54 14.77 7.65
CA LYS A 204 -18.62 16.06 6.95
C LYS A 204 -17.81 16.03 5.65
N LEU A 205 -16.62 15.42 5.67
CA LEU A 205 -15.80 15.28 4.48
C LEU A 205 -16.45 14.35 3.44
N GLU A 206 -17.03 13.24 3.88
CA GLU A 206 -17.78 12.31 3.03
C GLU A 206 -18.92 13.01 2.32
N SER A 207 -19.76 13.76 3.04
CA SER A 207 -20.85 14.55 2.45
C SER A 207 -20.34 15.58 1.42
N MET A 208 -19.23 16.27 1.67
CA MET A 208 -18.65 17.22 0.70
C MET A 208 -18.13 16.52 -0.56
N ILE A 209 -17.57 15.33 -0.42
CA ILE A 209 -17.09 14.53 -1.55
C ILE A 209 -18.28 13.99 -2.37
N GLU A 210 -19.34 13.49 -1.72
CA GLU A 210 -20.56 13.03 -2.38
C GLU A 210 -21.22 14.15 -3.19
N GLU A 211 -21.37 15.35 -2.60
CA GLU A 211 -21.90 16.52 -3.31
C GLU A 211 -21.08 16.85 -4.56
N GLU A 212 -19.75 16.80 -4.47
CA GLU A 212 -18.89 17.09 -5.62
C GLU A 212 -18.88 15.96 -6.65
N GLN A 213 -19.04 14.69 -6.24
CA GLN A 213 -19.25 13.56 -7.14
C GLN A 213 -20.54 13.72 -7.94
N GLN A 214 -21.63 14.15 -7.29
CA GLN A 214 -22.90 14.46 -7.97
C GLN A 214 -22.73 15.61 -8.97
N ARG A 215 -22.04 16.69 -8.58
CA ARG A 215 -21.74 17.81 -9.49
C ARG A 215 -20.90 17.38 -10.69
N CYS A 216 -19.95 16.47 -10.48
CA CYS A 216 -19.15 15.89 -11.56
C CYS A 216 -20.02 15.07 -12.52
N GLN A 217 -20.97 14.27 -12.01
CA GLN A 217 -21.91 13.51 -12.86
C GLN A 217 -22.76 14.44 -13.72
N VAL A 218 -23.38 15.46 -13.12
CA VAL A 218 -24.18 16.47 -13.84
C VAL A 218 -23.34 17.20 -14.89
N ALA A 219 -22.10 17.56 -14.56
CA ALA A 219 -21.19 18.22 -15.50
C ALA A 219 -20.79 17.32 -16.69
N MET A 220 -20.65 16.01 -16.46
CA MET A 220 -20.34 15.04 -17.51
C MET A 220 -21.53 14.79 -18.45
N GLU A 221 -22.75 14.74 -17.92
CA GLU A 221 -23.97 14.60 -18.74
C GLU A 221 -24.25 15.88 -19.55
N GLY A 222 -24.25 17.04 -18.87
CA GLY A 222 -24.60 18.33 -19.46
C GLY A 222 -23.45 19.04 -20.19
N HIS A 223 -22.23 18.51 -20.14
CA HIS A 223 -21.01 19.13 -20.70
C HIS A 223 -20.81 20.60 -20.27
N SER A 224 -21.31 20.97 -19.09
CA SER A 224 -21.50 22.36 -18.67
C SER A 224 -20.27 22.98 -17.99
N ASP A 225 -19.43 22.17 -17.35
CA ASP A 225 -18.26 22.62 -16.60
C ASP A 225 -16.96 22.00 -17.13
N LYS A 226 -16.18 22.83 -17.83
CA LYS A 226 -14.90 22.44 -18.44
C LYS A 226 -13.85 21.96 -17.45
N ASP A 227 -13.89 22.39 -16.19
CA ASP A 227 -12.91 21.96 -15.19
C ASP A 227 -13.31 20.63 -14.57
N ARG A 228 -14.60 20.42 -14.26
CA ARG A 228 -15.11 19.11 -13.78
C ARG A 228 -14.96 18.01 -14.81
N LEU A 229 -15.07 18.32 -16.10
CA LEU A 229 -14.82 17.33 -17.17
C LEU A 229 -13.39 16.76 -17.15
N LYS A 230 -12.39 17.49 -16.63
CA LYS A 230 -10.98 17.04 -16.61
C LYS A 230 -10.67 16.01 -15.53
N TYR A 231 -11.39 16.04 -14.41
CA TYR A 231 -11.12 15.15 -13.26
C TYR A 231 -12.32 14.30 -12.85
N GLY A 232 -13.55 14.72 -13.15
CA GLY A 232 -14.80 14.09 -12.69
C GLY A 232 -14.89 12.62 -13.07
N ARG A 233 -14.44 12.25 -14.27
CA ARG A 233 -14.41 10.85 -14.73
C ARG A 233 -13.64 9.89 -13.81
N TYR A 234 -12.62 10.40 -13.11
CA TYR A 234 -11.84 9.63 -12.16
C TYR A 234 -12.34 9.78 -10.73
N PHE A 235 -12.81 10.98 -10.38
CA PHE A 235 -13.27 11.31 -9.04
C PHE A 235 -14.50 10.50 -8.59
N VAL A 236 -15.33 10.08 -9.55
CA VAL A 236 -16.54 9.26 -9.29
C VAL A 236 -16.22 7.76 -9.16
N GLN A 237 -14.99 7.32 -9.43
CA GLN A 237 -14.64 5.88 -9.48
C GLN A 237 -14.41 5.24 -8.09
N LEU A 238 -14.24 6.07 -7.05
CA LEU A 238 -13.99 5.62 -5.67
C LEU A 238 -15.10 6.12 -4.75
N ASP A 239 -15.53 5.25 -3.84
CA ASP A 239 -16.59 5.59 -2.87
C ASP A 239 -16.15 6.74 -1.96
N ALA A 240 -17.07 7.65 -1.65
CA ALA A 240 -16.79 8.87 -0.90
C ALA A 240 -16.19 8.59 0.49
N SER A 241 -16.72 7.61 1.24
CA SER A 241 -16.20 7.26 2.56
C SER A 241 -14.74 6.78 2.52
N LYS A 242 -14.39 6.01 1.48
CA LYS A 242 -13.03 5.50 1.27
C LYS A 242 -12.10 6.65 0.86
N MET A 243 -12.53 7.51 -0.05
CA MET A 243 -11.79 8.70 -0.47
C MET A 243 -11.52 9.66 0.71
N ALA A 244 -12.52 9.88 1.57
CA ALA A 244 -12.40 10.68 2.78
C ALA A 244 -11.40 10.06 3.77
N THR A 245 -11.47 8.74 3.98
CA THR A 245 -10.55 8.01 4.87
C THR A 245 -9.10 8.11 4.42
N VAL A 246 -8.84 7.90 3.11
CA VAL A 246 -7.50 8.07 2.52
C VAL A 246 -7.00 9.50 2.71
N THR A 247 -7.86 10.49 2.48
CA THR A 247 -7.54 11.92 2.61
C THR A 247 -7.14 12.31 4.03
N ILE A 248 -7.91 11.86 5.02
CA ILE A 248 -7.62 12.12 6.44
C ILE A 248 -6.30 11.45 6.84
N LEU A 249 -6.13 10.16 6.54
CA LEU A 249 -4.95 9.40 6.95
C LEU A 249 -3.66 9.91 6.29
N GLU A 250 -3.67 10.19 4.99
CA GLU A 250 -2.47 10.66 4.28
C GLU A 250 -2.09 12.09 4.69
N THR A 251 -3.08 12.95 4.96
CA THR A 251 -2.80 14.31 5.45
C THR A 251 -2.24 14.29 6.87
N LEU A 252 -2.83 13.51 7.78
CA LEU A 252 -2.30 13.32 9.12
C LEU A 252 -0.89 12.73 9.08
N ARG A 253 -0.66 11.75 8.21
CA ARG A 253 0.64 11.12 7.99
C ARG A 253 1.73 12.12 7.64
N LEU A 254 1.49 12.93 6.62
CA LEU A 254 2.49 13.88 6.11
C LEU A 254 2.78 14.99 7.12
N ASN A 255 1.75 15.46 7.85
CA ASN A 255 1.93 16.46 8.90
C ASN A 255 2.61 15.89 10.15
N ALA A 256 2.31 14.65 10.55
CA ALA A 256 2.94 13.99 11.70
C ALA A 256 4.40 13.61 11.45
N THR A 257 4.75 13.27 10.20
CA THR A 257 6.12 12.88 9.80
C THR A 257 7.03 14.09 9.53
N SER A 258 6.53 15.33 9.61
CA SER A 258 7.27 16.55 9.23
C SER A 258 8.49 16.91 10.09
N ASN A 259 8.98 16.01 10.95
CA ASN A 259 10.37 15.97 11.41
C ASN A 259 11.34 15.28 10.42
N GLY A 260 10.84 14.67 9.34
CA GLY A 260 11.59 13.92 8.33
C GLY A 260 11.31 14.42 6.90
N LEU A 261 11.86 15.60 6.56
CA LEU A 261 12.01 16.06 5.18
C LEU A 261 13.10 15.23 4.47
N HIS A 262 12.83 14.79 3.23
CA HIS A 262 13.66 13.83 2.49
C HIS A 262 14.93 14.41 1.84
N SER A 263 15.09 15.74 1.76
CA SER A 263 16.33 16.35 1.27
C SER A 263 17.07 17.08 2.40
N GLN A 264 18.37 16.79 2.54
CA GLN A 264 19.23 17.51 3.48
C GLN A 264 19.25 19.03 3.17
N SER A 265 19.09 19.43 1.91
CA SER A 265 19.12 20.83 1.47
C SER A 265 17.88 21.63 1.88
N GLU A 266 16.67 21.06 1.78
CA GLU A 266 15.45 21.76 2.23
C GLU A 266 15.36 21.81 3.76
N ARG A 267 15.84 20.77 4.43
CA ARG A 267 15.95 20.70 5.90
C ARG A 267 16.83 21.81 6.44
N GLN A 268 17.98 22.04 5.82
CA GLN A 268 18.94 23.07 6.22
C GLN A 268 18.38 24.49 5.96
N ASN A 269 17.60 24.67 4.89
CA ASN A 269 16.95 25.95 4.60
C ASN A 269 15.79 26.28 5.56
N LEU A 270 14.95 25.31 5.95
CA LEU A 270 13.89 25.54 6.96
C LEU A 270 14.44 25.68 8.38
N LEU A 271 15.46 24.90 8.75
CA LEU A 271 16.13 25.00 10.06
C LEU A 271 16.80 26.37 10.27
N ASN A 272 17.37 26.95 9.21
CA ASN A 272 18.02 28.25 9.25
C ASN A 272 17.03 29.44 9.33
N GLN A 273 15.73 29.23 9.06
CA GLN A 273 14.72 30.31 9.01
C GLN A 273 13.59 30.23 10.04
N LYS A 274 13.68 29.41 11.11
CA LYS A 274 12.61 29.24 12.12
C LYS A 274 11.25 28.83 11.49
N ALA A 275 11.23 28.19 10.33
CA ALA A 275 9.98 27.77 9.68
C ALA A 275 9.41 26.53 10.38
N SER A 276 8.25 26.71 11.00
CA SER A 276 7.73 25.92 12.12
C SER A 276 6.75 24.81 11.70
N GLY A 277 7.25 23.63 11.32
CA GLY A 277 6.48 22.37 11.33
C GLY A 277 5.22 22.32 10.44
N GLY A 278 5.29 22.91 9.24
CA GLY A 278 4.26 22.79 8.19
C GLY A 278 4.76 21.97 7.02
N VAL A 279 3.84 21.46 6.20
CA VAL A 279 4.14 20.67 4.99
C VAL A 279 3.84 21.51 3.74
N PHE A 280 4.69 21.43 2.72
CA PHE A 280 4.39 22.07 1.43
C PHE A 280 3.08 21.55 0.84
N ALA A 281 2.18 22.48 0.49
CA ALA A 281 0.89 22.14 -0.10
C ALA A 281 1.06 21.31 -1.40
N SER A 282 2.08 21.62 -2.20
CA SER A 282 2.42 20.86 -3.42
C SER A 282 2.77 19.40 -3.15
N THR A 283 3.55 19.14 -2.09
CA THR A 283 3.88 17.77 -1.66
C THR A 283 2.63 17.04 -1.18
N LEU A 284 1.81 17.69 -0.34
CA LEU A 284 0.57 17.11 0.17
C LEU A 284 -0.38 16.72 -0.98
N VAL A 285 -0.63 17.65 -1.90
CA VAL A 285 -1.48 17.43 -3.10
C VAL A 285 -0.95 16.29 -3.94
N THR A 286 0.35 16.25 -4.23
CA THR A 286 0.93 15.22 -5.11
C THR A 286 0.87 13.83 -4.48
N LYS A 287 1.19 13.71 -3.18
CA LYS A 287 1.18 12.43 -2.46
C LYS A 287 -0.24 11.92 -2.27
N LEU A 288 -1.18 12.81 -1.92
CA LEU A 288 -2.59 12.46 -1.79
C LEU A 288 -3.18 11.96 -3.10
N SER A 289 -2.95 12.67 -4.21
CA SER A 289 -3.44 12.24 -5.52
C SER A 289 -2.85 10.91 -5.96
N LYS A 290 -1.57 10.64 -5.65
CA LYS A 290 -0.98 9.32 -5.89
C LYS A 290 -1.64 8.24 -5.04
N ALA A 291 -1.94 8.52 -3.77
CA ALA A 291 -2.62 7.58 -2.89
C ALA A 291 -4.03 7.25 -3.37
N ILE A 292 -4.82 8.26 -3.78
CA ILE A 292 -6.17 8.07 -4.35
C ILE A 292 -6.11 7.34 -5.68
N HIS A 293 -5.18 7.70 -6.57
CA HIS A 293 -5.04 7.02 -7.85
C HIS A 293 -4.69 5.54 -7.65
N ASN A 294 -3.77 5.23 -6.74
CA ASN A 294 -3.44 3.85 -6.40
C ASN A 294 -4.65 3.09 -5.83
N GLU A 295 -5.47 3.75 -5.01
CA GLU A 295 -6.69 3.16 -4.45
C GLU A 295 -7.78 2.92 -5.52
N ILE A 296 -7.98 3.86 -6.44
CA ILE A 296 -8.89 3.69 -7.58
C ILE A 296 -8.45 2.51 -8.44
N ARG A 297 -7.15 2.45 -8.78
CA ARG A 297 -6.59 1.32 -9.54
C ARG A 297 -6.84 0.01 -8.81
N PHE A 298 -6.60 0.00 -7.51
CA PHE A 298 -6.85 -1.17 -6.68
C PHE A 298 -8.34 -1.58 -6.68
N GLU A 299 -9.27 -0.65 -6.47
CA GLU A 299 -10.71 -0.92 -6.47
C GLU A 299 -11.21 -1.38 -7.85
N GLN A 300 -10.63 -0.84 -8.94
CA GLN A 300 -10.92 -1.30 -10.28
C GLN A 300 -10.38 -2.69 -10.56
N MET A 301 -9.19 -3.04 -10.06
CA MET A 301 -8.68 -4.40 -10.12
C MET A 301 -9.56 -5.37 -9.32
N LYS A 302 -10.18 -4.90 -8.22
CA LYS A 302 -11.13 -5.67 -7.41
C LYS A 302 -12.51 -5.81 -8.07
N LYS A 303 -13.01 -4.78 -8.76
CA LYS A 303 -14.34 -4.77 -9.43
C LYS A 303 -14.32 -5.42 -10.80
N ARG A 304 -13.22 -5.26 -11.54
CA ARG A 304 -12.93 -5.96 -12.79
C ARG A 304 -12.15 -7.24 -12.50
N THR A 305 -12.54 -7.96 -11.46
CA THR A 305 -11.97 -9.27 -11.13
C THR A 305 -12.12 -10.11 -12.38
N ASN A 306 -11.01 -10.23 -13.08
CA ASN A 306 -10.76 -11.30 -13.99
C ASN A 306 -9.99 -12.30 -13.14
N ARG A 307 -10.71 -13.30 -12.63
CA ARG A 307 -10.10 -14.36 -11.82
C ARG A 307 -8.95 -15.04 -12.56
N HIS A 308 -8.94 -15.01 -13.90
CA HIS A 308 -7.87 -15.54 -14.73
C HIS A 308 -6.61 -14.68 -14.68
N VAL A 309 -6.70 -13.35 -14.54
CA VAL A 309 -5.52 -12.48 -14.31
C VAL A 309 -4.91 -12.73 -12.94
N PHE A 310 -5.75 -12.82 -11.90
CA PHE A 310 -5.28 -13.15 -10.55
C PHE A 310 -4.70 -14.57 -10.50
N GLY A 311 -5.39 -15.55 -11.08
CA GLY A 311 -4.94 -16.93 -11.24
C GLY A 311 -3.64 -17.06 -12.01
N HIS A 312 -3.44 -16.27 -13.06
CA HIS A 312 -2.19 -16.24 -13.81
C HIS A 312 -1.04 -15.63 -13.00
N ARG A 313 -1.27 -14.52 -12.28
CA ARG A 313 -0.26 -13.94 -11.36
C ARG A 313 0.18 -14.96 -10.30
N LEU A 314 -0.77 -15.73 -9.83
CA LEU A 314 -0.61 -16.74 -8.81
C LEU A 314 0.09 -18.01 -9.33
N SER A 315 -0.30 -18.48 -10.53
CA SER A 315 0.39 -19.53 -11.27
C SER A 315 1.84 -19.15 -11.56
N LEU A 316 2.11 -17.90 -11.97
CA LEU A 316 3.47 -17.39 -12.13
C LEU A 316 4.27 -17.44 -10.82
N ALA A 317 3.67 -17.07 -9.68
CA ALA A 317 4.33 -17.16 -8.39
C ALA A 317 4.70 -18.61 -8.04
N ARG A 318 3.81 -19.59 -8.27
CA ARG A 318 4.09 -21.02 -8.09
C ARG A 318 5.12 -21.57 -9.10
N LEU A 319 5.05 -21.16 -10.36
CA LEU A 319 6.06 -21.55 -11.35
C LEU A 319 7.44 -21.08 -10.91
N ALA A 320 7.52 -19.84 -10.41
CA ALA A 320 8.76 -19.24 -9.97
C ALA A 320 9.35 -19.92 -8.71
N THR A 321 8.54 -20.56 -7.86
CA THR A 321 9.05 -21.41 -6.76
C THR A 321 9.60 -22.75 -7.26
N SER A 322 9.11 -23.26 -8.38
CA SER A 322 9.67 -24.46 -9.03
C SER A 322 10.92 -24.11 -9.86
N GLY A 323 12.04 -23.86 -9.18
CA GLY A 323 13.28 -23.32 -9.78
C GLY A 323 13.84 -24.07 -11.01
N LYS A 324 13.46 -25.34 -11.25
CA LYS A 324 13.81 -26.09 -12.47
C LYS A 324 12.95 -25.71 -13.69
N LEU A 325 11.69 -25.34 -13.48
CA LEU A 325 10.73 -25.02 -14.54
C LEU A 325 10.77 -23.54 -14.93
N PHE A 326 11.17 -22.64 -14.02
CA PHE A 326 11.24 -21.19 -14.28
C PHE A 326 12.65 -20.72 -14.67
N ASN A 327 13.24 -21.36 -15.68
CA ASN A 327 14.54 -20.95 -16.21
C ASN A 327 14.46 -19.62 -16.99
N MET A 328 15.61 -19.04 -17.38
CA MET A 328 15.64 -17.75 -18.08
C MET A 328 14.91 -17.73 -19.43
N ALA A 329 14.81 -18.86 -20.14
CA ALA A 329 14.07 -18.94 -21.39
C ALA A 329 12.57 -18.85 -21.14
N VAL A 330 12.06 -19.62 -20.18
CA VAL A 330 10.65 -19.56 -19.73
C VAL A 330 10.31 -18.18 -19.20
N ARG A 331 11.21 -17.58 -18.40
CA ARG A 331 11.06 -16.23 -17.89
C ARG A 331 10.94 -15.21 -19.02
N ARG A 332 11.82 -15.25 -20.02
CA ARG A 332 11.76 -14.32 -21.17
C ARG A 332 10.47 -14.51 -21.98
N ALA A 333 10.02 -15.74 -22.20
CA ALA A 333 8.74 -16.02 -22.84
C ALA A 333 7.57 -15.40 -22.06
N LYS A 334 7.51 -15.64 -20.75
CA LYS A 334 6.51 -15.05 -19.86
C LYS A 334 6.63 -13.53 -19.73
N MET A 335 7.81 -12.94 -19.86
CA MET A 335 8.00 -11.48 -19.89
C MET A 335 7.48 -10.86 -21.18
N ARG A 336 7.63 -11.54 -22.34
CA ARG A 336 7.04 -11.08 -23.61
C ARG A 336 5.52 -11.14 -23.56
N GLU A 337 4.98 -12.27 -23.14
CA GLU A 337 3.54 -12.43 -22.92
C GLU A 337 3.04 -11.38 -21.92
N HIS A 338 3.69 -11.21 -20.77
CA HIS A 338 3.30 -10.16 -19.82
C HIS A 338 3.36 -8.78 -20.46
N ARG A 339 4.36 -8.45 -21.29
CA ARG A 339 4.41 -7.15 -21.98
C ARG A 339 3.30 -6.96 -22.99
N GLU A 340 2.90 -7.98 -23.74
CA GLU A 340 1.78 -7.89 -24.67
C GLU A 340 0.45 -7.62 -23.95
N HIS A 341 0.27 -8.20 -22.76
CA HIS A 341 -0.95 -8.03 -21.94
C HIS A 341 -0.91 -6.80 -21.02
N SER A 342 0.28 -6.41 -20.56
CA SER A 342 0.51 -5.24 -19.70
C SER A 342 0.86 -3.98 -20.48
N ALA A 343 1.14 -4.10 -21.78
CA ALA A 343 1.19 -2.98 -22.71
C ALA A 343 -0.20 -2.35 -22.69
N ASP A 344 -0.25 -1.24 -21.99
CA ASP A 344 -1.40 -0.40 -21.80
C ASP A 344 -2.56 -1.09 -21.08
N LEU A 345 -2.37 -1.30 -19.77
CA LEU A 345 -3.38 -0.77 -18.86
C LEU A 345 -3.54 0.73 -19.21
N PHE A 346 -4.45 1.08 -20.14
CA PHE A 346 -5.05 2.42 -20.28
C PHE A 346 -5.82 2.81 -19.01
N LEU A 347 -5.18 2.68 -17.85
CA LEU A 347 -5.48 3.48 -16.70
C LEU A 347 -4.53 4.67 -16.77
N ASP A 348 -4.93 5.61 -17.64
CA ASP A 348 -4.42 6.97 -17.80
C ASP A 348 -3.48 7.31 -16.64
N GLU A 349 -2.17 7.39 -16.89
CA GLU A 349 -1.34 8.15 -15.97
C GLU A 349 -1.98 9.53 -15.90
N TRP A 350 -2.67 9.83 -14.79
CA TRP A 350 -3.35 11.10 -14.63
C TRP A 350 -2.41 12.21 -15.07
N GLY A 351 -2.86 13.09 -15.96
CA GLY A 351 -2.07 14.26 -16.30
C GLY A 351 -1.70 15.01 -15.03
N LEU A 352 -0.58 15.74 -15.05
CA LEU A 352 -0.17 16.54 -13.88
C LEU A 352 -1.30 17.47 -13.42
N ASP A 353 -2.03 18.06 -14.38
CA ASP A 353 -3.21 18.89 -14.13
C ASP A 353 -4.30 18.13 -13.36
N THR A 354 -4.70 16.93 -13.82
CA THR A 354 -5.69 16.09 -13.12
C THR A 354 -5.23 15.70 -11.71
N ARG A 355 -3.96 15.30 -11.54
CA ARG A 355 -3.39 14.98 -10.22
C ARG A 355 -3.48 16.19 -9.30
N ILE A 356 -3.07 17.36 -9.76
CA ILE A 356 -3.10 18.56 -8.92
C ILE A 356 -4.53 18.91 -8.54
N ARG A 357 -5.48 18.90 -9.48
CA ARG A 357 -6.89 19.23 -9.23
C ARG A 357 -7.52 18.35 -8.16
N ILE A 358 -7.41 17.02 -8.31
CA ILE A 358 -7.99 16.06 -7.36
C ILE A 358 -7.38 16.24 -5.97
N GLY A 359 -6.05 16.34 -5.89
CA GLY A 359 -5.36 16.49 -4.61
C GLY A 359 -5.67 17.83 -3.95
N SER A 360 -5.71 18.94 -4.71
CA SER A 360 -6.05 20.25 -4.17
C SER A 360 -7.49 20.33 -3.68
N LEU A 361 -8.42 19.71 -4.41
CA LEU A 361 -9.84 19.66 -4.05
C LEU A 361 -10.03 18.93 -2.72
N LEU A 362 -9.45 17.74 -2.58
CA LEU A 362 -9.54 16.94 -1.36
C LEU A 362 -8.87 17.62 -0.17
N VAL A 363 -7.71 18.25 -0.37
CA VAL A 363 -7.04 19.04 0.68
C VAL A 363 -7.94 20.20 1.10
N SER A 364 -8.51 20.96 0.17
CA SER A 364 -9.42 22.07 0.49
C SER A 364 -10.65 21.60 1.27
N MET A 365 -11.30 20.52 0.84
CA MET A 365 -12.46 19.94 1.55
C MET A 365 -12.08 19.50 2.96
N LEU A 366 -10.89 18.91 3.15
CA LEU A 366 -10.40 18.53 4.47
C LEU A 366 -10.12 19.76 5.34
N LEU A 367 -9.51 20.83 4.80
CA LEU A 367 -9.25 22.07 5.53
C LEU A 367 -10.53 22.74 6.03
N GLU A 368 -11.62 22.64 5.26
CA GLU A 368 -12.92 23.19 5.64
C GLU A 368 -13.64 22.34 6.70
N SER A 369 -13.60 21.01 6.55
CA SER A 369 -14.32 20.04 7.38
C SER A 369 -13.61 19.70 8.70
N ALA A 370 -12.27 19.68 8.73
CA ALA A 370 -11.51 19.27 9.90
C ALA A 370 -11.49 20.37 10.96
N ARG A 371 -12.20 20.14 12.07
CA ARG A 371 -12.29 21.05 13.22
C ARG A 371 -11.87 20.37 14.51
N ILE A 372 -11.24 21.11 15.42
CA ILE A 372 -10.74 20.60 16.70
C ILE A 372 -11.21 21.54 17.83
N PRO A 373 -11.64 21.00 18.99
CA PRO A 373 -11.95 21.82 20.14
C PRO A 373 -10.65 22.41 20.71
N GLU A 374 -10.62 23.72 20.88
CA GLU A 374 -9.56 24.44 21.58
C GLU A 374 -10.18 25.16 22.79
N ARG A 375 -9.52 25.05 23.94
CA ARG A 375 -9.90 25.74 25.16
C ARG A 375 -8.86 26.81 25.44
N ARG A 376 -9.29 28.07 25.51
CA ARG A 376 -8.48 29.17 26.03
C ARG A 376 -8.80 29.37 27.51
N ASP A 377 -7.80 29.79 28.28
CA ASP A 377 -7.95 29.99 29.72
C ASP A 377 -9.15 30.89 30.03
N GLY A 378 -10.14 30.36 30.77
CA GLY A 378 -11.36 31.07 31.17
C GLY A 378 -12.53 31.07 30.18
N GLU A 379 -12.39 30.51 28.98
CA GLU A 379 -13.44 30.46 27.95
C GLU A 379 -14.02 29.06 27.72
N ALA A 380 -15.21 29.01 27.11
CA ALA A 380 -15.83 27.77 26.63
C ALA A 380 -15.02 27.15 25.47
N GLU A 381 -15.11 25.83 25.31
CA GLU A 381 -14.51 25.15 24.16
C GLU A 381 -15.09 25.68 22.85
N HIS A 382 -14.22 26.13 21.94
CA HIS A 382 -14.60 26.56 20.60
C HIS A 382 -13.92 25.71 19.54
N MET A 383 -14.61 25.49 18.42
CA MET A 383 -14.12 24.66 17.33
C MET A 383 -13.27 25.49 16.37
N VAL A 384 -11.98 25.21 16.29
CA VAL A 384 -11.03 25.88 15.38
C VAL A 384 -10.66 24.96 14.20
N PRO A 385 -10.22 25.49 13.05
CA PRO A 385 -9.66 24.66 11.98
C PRO A 385 -8.50 23.80 12.48
N ALA A 386 -8.53 22.51 12.16
CA ALA A 386 -7.43 21.59 12.50
C ALA A 386 -6.18 21.88 11.66
N PHE A 387 -6.37 22.39 10.44
CA PHE A 387 -5.29 22.74 9.51
C PHE A 387 -5.45 24.17 8.98
N HIS A 388 -4.32 24.83 8.71
CA HIS A 388 -4.27 26.20 8.18
C HIS A 388 -3.32 26.26 6.97
N HIS A 389 -3.76 26.82 5.85
CA HIS A 389 -2.90 27.11 4.71
C HIS A 389 -2.35 28.54 4.82
N LYS A 390 -1.02 28.70 4.75
CA LYS A 390 -0.34 30.00 4.79
C LYS A 390 0.70 30.09 3.68
N LEU A 391 0.92 31.30 3.17
CA LEU A 391 1.99 31.60 2.24
C LEU A 391 3.20 32.15 3.00
N GLU A 392 4.36 31.51 2.85
CA GLU A 392 5.61 31.95 3.47
C GLU A 392 6.70 32.16 2.43
N PHE A 393 7.61 33.09 2.71
CA PHE A 393 8.78 33.33 1.87
C PHE A 393 9.94 32.46 2.36
N LEU A 394 10.35 31.49 1.54
CA LEU A 394 11.52 30.65 1.76
C LEU A 394 12.51 30.92 0.62
N ASN A 395 13.76 31.24 0.95
CA ASN A 395 14.81 31.57 -0.05
C ASN A 395 14.37 32.62 -1.09
N GLY A 396 13.60 33.64 -0.67
CA GLY A 396 13.12 34.70 -1.55
C GLY A 396 11.96 34.30 -2.49
N ARG A 397 11.44 33.07 -2.38
CA ARG A 397 10.29 32.59 -3.15
C ARG A 397 9.10 32.34 -2.22
N ARG A 398 7.89 32.60 -2.70
CA ARG A 398 6.66 32.39 -1.94
C ARG A 398 6.17 30.96 -2.11
N HIS A 399 6.02 30.23 -1.01
CA HIS A 399 5.56 28.85 -0.96
C HIS A 399 4.28 28.74 -0.12
N GLY A 400 3.36 27.86 -0.52
CA GLY A 400 2.18 27.50 0.28
C GLY A 400 2.47 26.34 1.22
N LEU A 401 2.25 26.54 2.51
CA LEU A 401 2.43 25.54 3.56
C LEU A 401 1.12 25.29 4.30
N VAL A 402 0.85 24.02 4.60
CA VAL A 402 -0.27 23.59 5.43
C VAL A 402 0.27 23.27 6.83
N TYR A 403 -0.35 23.88 7.84
CA TYR A 403 0.05 23.80 9.24
C TYR A 403 -1.02 23.13 10.09
N PRO A 404 -0.67 22.16 10.96
CA PRO A 404 -1.59 21.73 12.01
C PRO A 404 -1.77 22.84 13.06
N SER A 405 -2.95 22.91 13.66
CA SER A 405 -3.22 23.78 14.81
C SER A 405 -2.30 23.47 16.00
N SER A 406 -2.21 24.39 16.97
CA SER A 406 -1.50 24.22 18.25
C SER A 406 -1.88 22.91 18.92
N THR A 407 -3.18 22.72 19.15
CA THR A 407 -3.75 21.52 19.78
C THR A 407 -3.43 20.26 18.99
N LEU A 408 -3.58 20.28 17.65
CA LEU A 408 -3.26 19.13 16.82
C LEU A 408 -1.76 18.78 16.84
N ARG A 409 -0.90 19.80 16.91
CA ARG A 409 0.55 19.62 17.03
C ARG A 409 0.93 19.04 18.39
N GLU A 410 0.26 19.43 19.46
CA GLU A 410 0.41 18.83 20.77
C GLU A 410 -0.07 17.38 20.78
N LEU A 411 -1.20 17.09 20.13
CA LEU A 411 -1.66 15.71 19.91
C LEU A 411 -0.65 14.89 19.12
N PHE A 412 -0.01 15.44 18.08
CA PHE A 412 1.07 14.72 17.39
C PHE A 412 2.31 14.46 18.24
N LYS A 413 2.57 15.27 19.27
CA LYS A 413 3.67 15.09 20.22
C LYS A 413 3.31 14.08 21.31
N SER A 414 2.08 14.15 21.85
CA SER A 414 1.58 13.28 22.92
C SER A 414 1.19 11.91 22.40
N ASP A 415 0.38 11.84 21.33
CA ASP A 415 0.20 10.66 20.48
C ASP A 415 1.35 10.61 19.47
N SER A 416 2.58 10.48 19.98
CA SER A 416 3.82 10.60 19.21
C SER A 416 3.80 9.90 17.85
N SER A 417 3.66 10.67 16.77
CA SER A 417 4.10 10.36 15.39
C SER A 417 4.06 8.90 14.89
N SER A 418 2.96 8.15 15.12
CA SER A 418 2.75 6.89 14.41
C SER A 418 1.44 6.79 13.62
N HIS A 419 0.58 7.83 13.64
CA HIS A 419 -0.66 7.96 12.83
C HIS A 419 -0.50 7.84 11.29
N ALA A 420 0.71 7.53 10.86
CA ALA A 420 1.27 7.67 9.53
C ALA A 420 1.72 6.35 8.90
N VAL A 421 1.65 5.22 9.60
CA VAL A 421 1.98 3.93 9.01
C VAL A 421 0.71 3.36 8.43
N THR A 422 0.48 3.61 7.15
CA THR A 422 -0.32 2.63 6.44
C THR A 422 0.48 1.32 6.51
N ALA A 423 -0.06 0.30 7.17
CA ALA A 423 0.47 -1.06 7.20
C ALA A 423 0.42 -1.74 5.81
N ARG A 424 0.66 -0.97 4.75
CA ARG A 424 0.55 -1.37 3.35
C ARG A 424 1.69 -2.27 2.90
N HIS A 425 2.84 -2.18 3.57
CA HIS A 425 4.03 -2.95 3.23
C HIS A 425 4.49 -3.78 4.42
N LEU A 426 3.74 -4.84 4.70
CA LEU A 426 4.14 -5.90 5.62
C LEU A 426 4.93 -6.99 4.89
N PRO A 427 5.69 -7.82 5.60
CA PRO A 427 6.24 -9.06 5.05
C PRO A 427 5.13 -9.93 4.46
N MET A 428 5.43 -10.68 3.41
CA MET A 428 4.44 -11.55 2.75
C MET A 428 4.40 -12.93 3.41
N LEU A 429 3.22 -13.53 3.46
CA LEU A 429 2.96 -14.89 3.94
C LEU A 429 3.26 -15.95 2.86
N VAL A 430 3.39 -15.52 1.61
CA VAL A 430 3.59 -16.37 0.44
C VAL A 430 4.73 -15.81 -0.41
N PRO A 431 5.36 -16.64 -1.26
CA PRO A 431 6.39 -16.18 -2.18
C PRO A 431 5.89 -14.99 -3.02
N PRO A 432 6.73 -13.94 -3.20
CA PRO A 432 6.36 -12.75 -3.95
C PRO A 432 6.16 -13.06 -5.44
N ARG A 433 5.41 -12.19 -6.12
CA ARG A 433 5.30 -12.23 -7.59
C ARG A 433 6.68 -12.00 -8.21
N PRO A 434 7.08 -12.82 -9.20
CA PRO A 434 8.33 -12.60 -9.91
C PRO A 434 8.28 -11.26 -10.66
N TRP A 435 9.44 -10.61 -10.74
CA TRP A 435 9.62 -9.34 -11.43
C TRP A 435 9.63 -9.53 -12.96
N MET A 436 8.57 -9.13 -13.65
CA MET A 436 8.41 -9.32 -15.10
C MET A 436 8.74 -8.07 -15.92
N THR A 437 8.49 -6.89 -15.36
CA THR A 437 8.75 -5.59 -15.98
C THR A 437 9.26 -4.61 -14.92
N TYR A 438 9.57 -3.38 -15.32
CA TYR A 438 9.99 -2.36 -14.35
C TYR A 438 8.98 -2.06 -13.24
N ASN A 439 7.69 -2.40 -13.43
CA ASN A 439 6.59 -2.11 -12.51
C ASN A 439 5.67 -3.31 -12.25
N SER A 440 6.10 -4.53 -12.53
CA SER A 440 5.32 -5.75 -12.25
C SER A 440 6.18 -6.74 -11.49
N GLY A 441 5.89 -6.90 -10.19
CA GLY A 441 6.60 -7.81 -9.28
C GLY A 441 6.41 -7.40 -7.82
N GLY A 442 6.84 -8.27 -6.90
CA GLY A 442 6.73 -8.04 -5.46
C GLY A 442 5.39 -8.51 -4.87
N TYR A 443 4.52 -7.59 -4.47
CA TYR A 443 3.23 -7.89 -3.83
C TYR A 443 2.21 -8.50 -4.81
N LEU A 444 1.21 -9.24 -4.30
CA LEU A 444 0.24 -9.97 -5.14
C LEU A 444 -0.75 -9.04 -5.85
N THR A 445 -1.35 -8.13 -5.09
CA THR A 445 -2.45 -7.29 -5.59
C THR A 445 -1.95 -5.96 -6.14
N ARG A 446 -0.74 -5.55 -5.78
CA ARG A 446 -0.16 -4.25 -6.11
C ARG A 446 1.02 -4.36 -7.07
N ASP A 447 1.13 -3.34 -7.89
CA ASP A 447 2.23 -3.17 -8.82
C ASP A 447 3.19 -2.12 -8.25
N GLU A 448 4.41 -2.54 -7.93
CA GLU A 448 5.48 -1.68 -7.42
C GLU A 448 6.58 -1.52 -8.46
N PRO A 449 7.29 -0.38 -8.52
CA PRO A 449 8.45 -0.25 -9.37
C PRO A 449 9.63 -1.05 -8.79
N CYS A 450 10.36 -1.76 -9.66
CA CYS A 450 11.58 -2.49 -9.30
C CYS A 450 12.68 -1.54 -8.83
N MET A 451 12.62 -0.26 -9.21
CA MET A 451 13.57 0.79 -8.82
C MET A 451 12.87 1.91 -8.05
N ARG A 452 13.46 2.33 -6.93
CA ARG A 452 13.08 3.53 -6.18
C ARG A 452 13.50 4.76 -6.99
N ILE A 453 12.51 5.47 -7.50
CA ILE A 453 12.69 6.66 -8.33
C ILE A 453 12.55 7.91 -7.46
N ASN A 454 13.52 8.81 -7.55
CA ASN A 454 13.41 10.15 -6.98
C ASN A 454 12.50 11.01 -7.87
N ASP A 455 12.13 12.23 -7.45
CA ASP A 455 11.18 13.09 -8.18
C ASP A 455 11.63 13.54 -9.60
N GLY A 456 12.69 12.97 -10.17
CA GLY A 456 13.15 13.17 -11.54
C GLY A 456 12.47 12.24 -12.55
N SER A 457 11.81 12.82 -13.55
CA SER A 457 11.13 12.10 -14.64
C SER A 457 12.07 11.28 -15.53
N GLU A 458 13.36 11.62 -15.58
CA GLU A 458 14.34 10.97 -16.43
C GLU A 458 14.66 9.53 -16.00
N GLN A 459 14.82 9.29 -14.70
CA GLN A 459 15.11 7.96 -14.16
C GLN A 459 14.02 6.96 -14.55
N LEU A 460 12.75 7.36 -14.41
CA LEU A 460 11.61 6.54 -14.81
C LEU A 460 11.62 6.29 -16.31
N ARG A 461 11.88 7.32 -17.13
CA ARG A 461 11.91 7.19 -18.59
C ARG A 461 12.98 6.19 -19.05
N LEU A 462 14.19 6.29 -18.52
CA LEU A 462 15.29 5.37 -18.85
C LEU A 462 14.99 3.95 -18.37
N LEU A 463 14.42 3.79 -17.18
CA LEU A 463 14.02 2.49 -16.66
C LEU A 463 12.93 1.84 -17.53
N LYS A 464 11.90 2.60 -17.91
CA LYS A 464 10.84 2.15 -18.84
C LYS A 464 11.45 1.70 -20.16
N HIS A 465 12.34 2.50 -20.74
CA HIS A 465 13.01 2.16 -21.99
C HIS A 465 13.84 0.87 -21.88
N ALA A 466 14.67 0.73 -20.85
CA ALA A 466 15.44 -0.50 -20.61
C ALA A 466 14.56 -1.73 -20.38
N SER A 467 13.41 -1.56 -19.71
CA SER A 467 12.42 -2.62 -19.52
C SER A 467 11.79 -3.04 -20.85
N ASN A 468 11.42 -2.10 -21.71
CA ASN A 468 10.79 -2.40 -23.00
C ASN A 468 11.76 -3.18 -23.91
N GLU A 469 13.05 -2.89 -23.84
CA GLU A 469 14.10 -3.58 -24.59
C GLU A 469 14.63 -4.88 -23.94
N ASP A 470 13.96 -5.40 -22.90
CA ASP A 470 14.36 -6.63 -22.18
C ASP A 470 15.76 -6.62 -21.54
N ARG A 471 16.32 -5.43 -21.28
CA ARG A 471 17.66 -5.28 -20.71
C ARG A 471 17.73 -5.47 -19.20
N LEU A 472 16.59 -5.66 -18.53
CA LEU A 472 16.50 -5.78 -17.07
C LEU A 472 16.44 -7.22 -16.56
N SER A 473 16.31 -8.22 -17.45
CA SER A 473 16.02 -9.62 -17.09
C SER A 473 16.89 -10.19 -15.96
N THR A 474 18.22 -10.00 -16.03
CA THR A 474 19.16 -10.47 -14.99
C THR A 474 18.95 -9.77 -13.65
N VAL A 475 18.73 -8.45 -13.66
CA VAL A 475 18.51 -7.67 -12.43
C VAL A 475 17.20 -8.09 -11.76
N LEU A 476 16.14 -8.24 -12.55
CA LEU A 476 14.84 -8.68 -12.07
C LEU A 476 14.90 -10.10 -11.49
N ALA A 477 15.65 -11.01 -12.12
CA ALA A 477 15.89 -12.35 -11.59
C ALA A 477 16.67 -12.32 -10.26
N GLY A 478 17.64 -11.41 -10.11
CA GLY A 478 18.34 -11.19 -8.84
C GLY A 478 17.41 -10.71 -7.72
N LEU A 479 16.49 -9.79 -8.02
CA LEU A 479 15.49 -9.32 -7.06
C LEU A 479 14.53 -10.46 -6.65
N ASP A 480 14.16 -11.34 -7.58
CA ASP A 480 13.33 -12.51 -7.28
C ASP A 480 14.04 -13.50 -6.36
N ALA A 481 15.30 -13.82 -6.63
CA ALA A 481 16.07 -14.73 -5.79
C ALA A 481 16.15 -14.21 -4.33
N LEU A 482 16.35 -12.90 -4.16
CA LEU A 482 16.32 -12.26 -2.84
C LEU A 482 14.93 -12.34 -2.20
N GLY A 483 13.87 -12.11 -2.97
CA GLY A 483 12.49 -12.11 -2.49
C GLY A 483 11.91 -13.49 -2.15
N MET A 484 12.38 -14.54 -2.84
CA MET A 484 11.93 -15.93 -2.64
C MET A 484 12.55 -16.58 -1.41
N THR A 485 13.56 -15.97 -0.81
CA THR A 485 14.16 -16.49 0.43
C THR A 485 13.10 -16.47 1.53
N ARG A 486 12.73 -17.66 2.02
CA ARG A 486 11.79 -17.85 3.12
C ARG A 486 12.49 -17.58 4.44
N TRP A 487 11.84 -16.83 5.30
CA TRP A 487 12.28 -16.51 6.66
C TRP A 487 11.25 -16.98 7.68
N ALA A 488 11.70 -17.15 8.92
CA ALA A 488 10.84 -17.35 10.08
C ALA A 488 11.30 -16.48 11.27
N ILE A 489 10.43 -16.34 12.26
CA ILE A 489 10.79 -15.68 13.52
C ILE A 489 11.61 -16.62 14.39
N ASN A 490 12.76 -16.15 14.84
CA ASN A 490 13.60 -16.83 15.83
C ASN A 490 12.92 -16.78 17.20
N ARG A 491 12.18 -17.84 17.54
CA ARG A 491 11.33 -17.90 18.76
C ARG A 491 12.12 -17.68 20.06
N PRO A 492 13.28 -18.33 20.30
CA PRO A 492 14.07 -18.08 21.51
C PRO A 492 14.50 -16.62 21.66
N VAL A 493 14.94 -15.98 20.58
CA VAL A 493 15.38 -14.58 20.59
C VAL A 493 14.19 -13.65 20.82
N PHE A 494 13.06 -13.92 20.15
CA PHE A 494 11.83 -13.16 20.36
C PHE A 494 11.37 -13.22 21.82
N GLU A 495 11.40 -14.40 22.46
CA GLU A 495 10.98 -14.55 23.86
C GLU A 495 11.89 -13.77 24.82
N ALA A 496 13.20 -13.71 24.54
CA ALA A 496 14.12 -12.87 25.31
C ALA A 496 13.78 -11.38 25.12
N ILE A 497 13.61 -10.92 23.88
CA ILE A 497 13.23 -9.55 23.54
C ILE A 497 11.91 -9.16 24.21
N ARG A 498 10.91 -10.04 24.16
CA ARG A 498 9.59 -9.83 24.78
C ARG A 498 9.70 -9.61 26.29
N LYS A 499 10.46 -10.46 26.99
CA LYS A 499 10.68 -10.32 28.44
C LYS A 499 11.30 -8.98 28.79
N VAL A 500 12.32 -8.56 28.03
CA VAL A 500 12.96 -7.25 28.20
C VAL A 500 12.00 -6.10 27.89
N TRP A 501 11.31 -6.18 26.77
CA TRP A 501 10.35 -5.19 26.31
C TRP A 501 9.26 -4.93 27.34
N ASN A 502 8.67 -6.02 27.89
CA ASN A 502 7.62 -5.94 28.90
C ASN A 502 8.13 -5.47 30.26
N ALA A 503 9.38 -5.77 30.60
CA ALA A 503 10.01 -5.24 31.81
C ALA A 503 10.26 -3.72 31.75
N GLY A 504 10.19 -3.10 30.57
CA GLY A 504 10.36 -1.65 30.38
C GLY A 504 11.77 -1.12 30.62
N ARG A 505 12.75 -2.00 30.82
CA ARG A 505 14.14 -1.64 31.08
C ARG A 505 14.90 -1.46 29.77
N GLU A 506 15.87 -0.55 29.79
CA GLU A 506 16.82 -0.39 28.69
C GLU A 506 17.85 -1.52 28.74
N ILE A 507 17.93 -2.30 27.67
CA ILE A 507 18.94 -3.35 27.49
C ILE A 507 19.31 -3.39 26.02
N ALA A 508 20.60 -3.32 25.71
CA ALA A 508 21.13 -3.25 24.35
C ALA A 508 20.42 -2.13 23.54
N GLU A 509 19.85 -2.46 22.38
CA GLU A 509 19.12 -1.50 21.54
C GLU A 509 17.61 -1.41 21.86
N ILE A 510 17.13 -2.06 22.92
CA ILE A 510 15.74 -1.96 23.35
C ILE A 510 15.61 -0.76 24.29
N PRO A 511 14.95 0.34 23.88
CA PRO A 511 14.88 1.55 24.68
C PRO A 511 13.96 1.36 25.89
N ALA A 512 14.27 2.04 27.00
CA ALA A 512 13.41 2.04 28.19
C ALA A 512 12.00 2.59 27.91
N SER A 513 11.03 2.17 28.72
CA SER A 513 9.65 2.65 28.64
C SER A 513 9.50 4.13 29.01
N THR A 514 10.37 4.64 29.88
CA THR A 514 10.40 6.03 30.35
C THR A 514 11.74 6.69 30.04
N TYR A 515 11.70 7.99 29.73
CA TYR A 515 12.90 8.81 29.61
C TYR A 515 13.34 9.20 31.03
N ASN A 516 14.47 8.65 31.48
CA ASN A 516 14.88 8.73 32.89
C ASN A 516 15.74 9.96 33.22
N GLU A 517 16.20 10.71 32.21
CA GLU A 517 16.96 11.93 32.45
C GLU A 517 16.06 13.04 33.01
N PRO A 518 16.47 13.72 34.09
CA PRO A 518 15.67 14.74 34.72
C PRO A 518 15.50 15.95 33.78
N GLU A 519 14.32 16.57 33.83
CA GLU A 519 14.09 17.83 33.12
C GLU A 519 15.01 18.92 33.69
N PRO A 520 15.76 19.66 32.85
CA PRO A 520 16.63 20.73 33.31
C PRO A 520 15.85 21.76 34.12
N VAL A 521 16.31 22.02 35.34
CA VAL A 521 15.69 23.01 36.22
C VAL A 521 16.12 24.41 35.79
N LYS A 522 15.21 25.38 35.83
CA LYS A 522 15.53 26.79 35.58
C LYS A 522 16.51 27.29 36.65
N PRO A 523 17.69 27.83 36.27
CA PRO A 523 18.63 28.44 37.22
C PRO A 523 18.00 29.60 38.00
N ALA A 524 18.47 29.85 39.22
CA ALA A 524 17.97 30.95 40.04
C ALA A 524 18.29 32.35 39.44
N ASP A 525 19.39 32.47 38.70
CA ASP A 525 19.83 33.68 38.01
C ASP A 525 19.34 33.78 36.55
N TYR A 526 18.32 32.99 36.17
CA TYR A 526 17.84 32.87 34.78
C TYR A 526 17.42 34.21 34.16
N ASP A 527 16.73 35.07 34.93
CA ASP A 527 16.22 36.35 34.44
C ASP A 527 17.30 37.45 34.44
N GLU A 528 18.34 37.31 35.28
CA GLU A 528 19.37 38.32 35.50
C GLU A 528 20.63 38.07 34.66
N ASN A 529 20.93 36.81 34.34
CA ASN A 529 22.18 36.41 33.68
C ASN A 529 21.92 35.84 32.27
N PRO A 530 22.25 36.59 31.20
CA PRO A 530 22.10 36.12 29.83
C PRO A 530 22.81 34.79 29.52
N LYS A 531 23.94 34.49 30.19
CA LYS A 531 24.67 33.23 30.00
C LYS A 531 23.93 32.05 30.63
N ALA A 532 23.36 32.23 31.83
CA ALA A 532 22.55 31.19 32.49
C ALA A 532 21.30 30.86 31.67
N ARG A 533 20.67 31.88 31.08
CA ARG A 533 19.53 31.71 30.16
C ARG A 533 19.89 30.90 28.91
N ILE A 534 21.02 31.22 28.27
CA ILE A 534 21.49 30.47 27.08
C ILE A 534 21.81 29.02 27.45
N LYS A 535 22.51 28.80 28.57
CA LYS A 535 22.86 27.46 29.05
C LYS A 535 21.61 26.62 29.30
N HIS A 536 20.64 27.13 30.06
CA HIS A 536 19.37 26.43 30.31
C HIS A 536 18.63 26.15 29.01
N HIS A 537 18.59 27.10 28.06
CA HIS A 537 17.94 26.87 26.78
C HIS A 537 18.58 25.72 25.97
N LEU A 538 19.91 25.61 26.00
CA LEU A 538 20.64 24.51 25.36
C LEU A 538 20.35 23.17 26.05
N GLU A 539 20.42 23.12 27.38
CA GLU A 539 20.14 21.92 28.18
C GLU A 539 18.71 21.44 27.98
N THR A 540 17.72 22.33 28.04
CA THR A 540 16.30 21.98 27.80
C THR A 540 16.09 21.49 26.38
N ARG A 541 16.79 22.07 25.39
CA ARG A 541 16.75 21.59 24.01
C ARG A 541 17.35 20.19 23.87
N GLU A 542 18.49 19.93 24.50
CA GLU A 542 19.13 18.60 24.52
C GLU A 542 18.23 17.56 25.18
N TRP A 543 17.65 17.89 26.33
CA TRP A 543 16.68 17.03 27.03
C TRP A 543 15.44 16.73 26.16
N MET A 544 14.85 17.76 25.54
CA MET A 544 13.71 17.59 24.64
C MET A 544 14.06 16.69 23.44
N ASN A 545 15.26 16.87 22.86
CA ASN A 545 15.75 16.03 21.77
C ASN A 545 15.97 14.58 22.22
N GLY A 546 16.60 14.36 23.37
CA GLY A 546 16.81 13.04 23.95
C GLY A 546 15.50 12.31 24.20
N ARG A 547 14.54 12.98 24.82
CA ARG A 547 13.19 12.45 25.06
C ARG A 547 12.48 12.08 23.76
N ALA A 548 12.53 12.94 22.74
CA ALA A 548 11.92 12.68 21.44
C ALA A 548 12.60 11.52 20.70
N ASN A 549 13.93 11.42 20.78
CA ASN A 549 14.71 10.35 20.18
C ASN A 549 14.39 8.99 20.82
N GLN A 550 14.41 8.90 22.16
CA GLN A 550 14.05 7.66 22.86
C GLN A 550 12.62 7.23 22.54
N HIS A 551 11.69 8.19 22.52
CA HIS A 551 10.31 7.89 22.13
C HIS A 551 10.24 7.30 20.71
N SER A 552 10.93 7.93 19.75
CA SER A 552 10.94 7.47 18.35
C SER A 552 11.51 6.06 18.22
N GLN A 553 12.62 5.78 18.91
CA GLN A 553 13.23 4.45 18.97
C GLN A 553 12.29 3.42 19.61
N ARG A 554 11.58 3.80 20.68
CA ARG A 554 10.62 2.92 21.36
C ARG A 554 9.45 2.57 20.44
N CYS A 555 8.93 3.54 19.69
CA CYS A 555 7.91 3.27 18.68
C CYS A 555 8.39 2.34 17.57
N ASP A 556 9.57 2.59 17.00
CA ASP A 556 10.17 1.74 15.97
C ASP A 556 10.38 0.30 16.46
N CYS A 557 10.90 0.13 17.69
CA CYS A 557 11.05 -1.16 18.34
C CYS A 557 9.70 -1.87 18.52
N ASN A 558 8.65 -1.14 18.91
CA ASN A 558 7.32 -1.70 19.06
C ASN A 558 6.73 -2.23 17.74
N TYR A 559 6.92 -1.50 16.62
CA TYR A 559 6.50 -2.00 15.29
C TYR A 559 7.10 -3.36 14.99
N LYS A 560 8.41 -3.49 15.22
CA LYS A 560 9.16 -4.72 14.95
C LYS A 560 8.67 -5.88 15.80
N ILE A 561 8.43 -5.64 17.10
CA ILE A 561 7.96 -6.68 18.02
C ILE A 561 6.53 -7.11 17.72
N GLU A 562 5.62 -6.18 17.41
CA GLU A 562 4.23 -6.51 17.04
C GLU A 562 4.16 -7.28 15.72
N ILE A 563 4.94 -6.87 14.70
CA ILE A 563 5.05 -7.63 13.45
C ILE A 563 5.64 -9.01 13.72
N ALA A 564 6.75 -9.11 14.46
CA ALA A 564 7.37 -10.40 14.79
C ALA A 564 6.41 -11.33 15.54
N GLN A 565 5.63 -10.82 16.50
CA GLN A 565 4.63 -11.63 17.21
C GLN A 565 3.54 -12.15 16.27
N ALA A 566 3.04 -11.30 15.38
CA ALA A 566 1.96 -11.68 14.47
C ALA A 566 2.39 -12.73 13.45
N PHE A 567 3.66 -12.73 13.03
CA PHE A 567 4.22 -13.70 12.09
C PHE A 567 4.82 -14.96 12.75
N MET A 568 4.64 -15.18 14.07
CA MET A 568 5.29 -16.28 14.80
C MET A 568 4.99 -17.69 14.27
N ASN A 569 3.79 -17.87 13.76
CA ASN A 569 3.30 -19.13 13.21
C ASN A 569 3.20 -19.10 11.67
N HIS A 570 3.75 -18.06 11.03
CA HIS A 570 3.66 -17.87 9.59
C HIS A 570 5.05 -17.76 8.95
N PRO A 571 5.23 -18.26 7.71
CA PRO A 571 6.41 -17.95 6.93
C PRO A 571 6.46 -16.46 6.57
N MET A 572 7.66 -15.96 6.31
CA MET A 572 7.89 -14.58 5.91
C MET A 572 8.71 -14.51 4.63
N TYR A 573 8.24 -13.72 3.68
CA TYR A 573 8.96 -13.38 2.47
C TYR A 573 9.08 -11.86 2.36
N PHE A 574 10.23 -11.39 1.88
CA PHE A 574 10.51 -9.95 1.75
C PHE A 574 10.70 -9.63 0.28
N PRO A 575 9.68 -9.12 -0.44
CA PRO A 575 9.90 -8.66 -1.80
C PRO A 575 10.95 -7.54 -1.81
N HIS A 576 11.84 -7.53 -2.79
CA HIS A 576 12.93 -6.55 -2.91
C HIS A 576 12.71 -5.61 -4.09
N ASN A 577 13.11 -4.37 -3.93
CA ASN A 577 13.35 -3.41 -5.00
C ASN A 577 14.79 -2.89 -4.92
N MET A 578 15.21 -2.02 -5.83
CA MET A 578 16.55 -1.43 -5.82
C MET A 578 16.54 0.09 -5.81
N ASP A 579 17.63 0.73 -5.37
CA ASP A 579 17.84 2.16 -5.60
C ASP A 579 18.36 2.44 -7.04
N PHE A 580 18.52 3.72 -7.40
CA PHE A 580 19.03 4.13 -8.71
C PHE A 580 20.46 3.65 -9.02
N ARG A 581 21.18 3.12 -8.03
CA ARG A 581 22.53 2.56 -8.17
C ARG A 581 22.52 1.02 -8.26
N GLY A 582 21.35 0.39 -8.14
CA GLY A 582 21.18 -1.06 -8.19
C GLY A 582 21.33 -1.77 -6.84
N ARG A 583 21.43 -1.06 -5.70
CA ARG A 583 21.46 -1.72 -4.38
C ARG A 583 20.06 -2.23 -4.05
N ALA A 584 19.94 -3.52 -3.74
CA ALA A 584 18.67 -4.13 -3.38
C ALA A 584 18.28 -3.84 -1.92
N TYR A 585 17.00 -3.59 -1.68
CA TYR A 585 16.41 -3.36 -0.37
C TYR A 585 15.04 -4.04 -0.29
N PRO A 586 14.68 -4.63 0.86
CA PRO A 586 13.31 -5.05 1.14
C PRO A 586 12.32 -3.88 0.95
N ILE A 587 11.18 -4.17 0.35
CA ILE A 587 10.05 -3.23 0.23
C ILE A 587 9.39 -2.98 1.60
N PRO A 588 9.13 -3.99 2.46
CA PRO A 588 8.60 -3.76 3.81
C PRO A 588 9.56 -2.90 4.66
N PRO A 589 9.18 -1.67 5.08
CA PRO A 589 10.13 -0.74 5.68
C PRO A 589 10.35 -0.96 7.19
N HIS A 590 9.35 -1.50 7.90
CA HIS A 590 9.33 -1.51 9.38
C HIS A 590 10.06 -2.71 9.99
N PHE A 591 9.91 -3.88 9.40
CA PHE A 591 10.55 -5.11 9.87
C PHE A 591 11.08 -5.87 8.66
N ASN A 592 12.40 -6.03 8.60
CA ASN A 592 13.13 -6.74 7.55
C ASN A 592 14.57 -7.04 8.02
N HIS A 593 15.26 -7.95 7.32
CA HIS A 593 16.61 -8.41 7.67
C HIS A 593 17.72 -7.36 7.47
N LEU A 594 17.47 -6.25 6.76
CA LEU A 594 18.43 -5.13 6.65
C LEU A 594 18.30 -4.11 7.80
N GLY A 595 17.38 -4.33 8.74
CA GLY A 595 17.21 -3.51 9.93
C GLY A 595 18.41 -3.56 10.90
N ASN A 596 18.17 -3.04 12.11
CA ASN A 596 19.15 -3.06 13.20
C ASN A 596 19.40 -4.49 13.71
N ASP A 597 20.32 -4.63 14.68
CA ASP A 597 20.75 -5.94 15.18
C ASP A 597 19.56 -6.77 15.70
N MET A 598 18.63 -6.12 16.39
CA MET A 598 17.38 -6.75 16.84
C MET A 598 16.59 -7.39 15.68
N CYS A 599 16.45 -6.72 14.53
CA CYS A 599 15.75 -7.30 13.38
C CYS A 599 16.47 -8.54 12.83
N ARG A 600 17.82 -8.50 12.79
CA ARG A 600 18.63 -9.62 12.30
C ARG A 600 18.54 -10.82 13.23
N GLY A 601 18.62 -10.59 14.54
CA GLY A 601 18.47 -11.66 15.54
C GLY A 601 17.07 -12.28 15.58
N LEU A 602 16.03 -11.49 15.25
CA LEU A 602 14.64 -11.96 15.19
C LEU A 602 14.33 -12.85 13.97
N LEU A 603 15.17 -12.87 12.94
CA LEU A 603 14.92 -13.57 11.68
C LEU A 603 15.88 -14.75 11.52
N THR A 604 15.37 -15.90 11.10
CA THR A 604 16.14 -17.13 10.83
C THR A 604 15.69 -17.82 9.55
#